data_AF-C4TCC9-F1
#
_entry.id   AF-C4TCC9-F1
#
_cell.length_a   1.000
_cell.length_b   1.000
_cell.length_c   1.000
_cell.angle_alpha   90.00
_cell.angle_beta   90.00
_cell.angle_gamma   90.00
#
_symmetry.space_group_name_H-M   'P 1'
#
loop_
_entity.id
_entity.type
_entity.pdbx_description
1 polymer ?
#
loop_
_entity_poly.entity_id
_entity_poly.type
_entity_poly.pdbx_seq_one_letter_code
_entity_poly.pdbx_strand_id
1 'polypeptide(L)'
;HTQAAAGVAGVIKMVMAMRHGVLPQSLHIDEPTPHVDWAAGRIALLTEPSLWPQREVPRRAGVSSFGVSGTNAHVILEQASVAAEPEMVRTAEPPAVPWVLSARSEAGLRAQAARLRSFVSADGGVHPVDVGWSLASTRAMLSHRAVVVGADRAELLRGAEAVANGTPDQGVVTGEAGSPTGVVFVFPGQGSQWVGMALELLESSPVFARRMGECADALAPLVEWSLWDVLADERALARVDVVQPVLWAVMVSLAELWRSFGVVPSAVVG
;
A
#
# COMPACT_ATOMS: atom_id res chain seq x y z
N HIS A 1 1.23 25.06 -28.42
CA HIS A 1 1.91 23.92 -29.08
C HIS A 1 3.18 23.58 -28.30
N THR A 2 3.27 22.39 -27.69
CA THR A 2 4.41 21.97 -26.82
C THR A 2 5.58 21.35 -27.59
N GLN A 3 5.76 21.76 -28.85
CA GLN A 3 6.82 21.27 -29.76
C GLN A 3 6.96 19.74 -29.75
N ALA A 4 8.13 19.21 -29.35
CA ALA A 4 8.42 17.79 -29.31
C ALA A 4 7.44 16.97 -28.43
N ALA A 5 6.81 17.61 -27.43
CA ALA A 5 5.84 16.96 -26.56
C ALA A 5 4.39 17.03 -27.10
N ALA A 6 4.16 17.59 -28.28
CA ALA A 6 2.80 17.81 -28.79
C ALA A 6 2.05 16.48 -29.06
N GLY A 7 2.73 15.50 -29.66
CA GLY A 7 2.15 14.18 -29.92
C GLY A 7 1.71 13.48 -28.64
N VAL A 8 2.61 13.37 -27.65
CA VAL A 8 2.31 12.70 -26.37
C VAL A 8 1.26 13.46 -25.55
N ALA A 9 1.22 14.79 -25.62
CA ALA A 9 0.14 15.57 -24.99
C ALA A 9 -1.23 15.21 -25.59
N GLY A 10 -1.31 14.99 -26.91
CA GLY A 10 -2.51 14.47 -27.57
C GLY A 10 -2.91 13.08 -27.09
N VAL A 11 -1.93 12.19 -26.90
CA VAL A 11 -2.17 10.85 -26.33
C VAL A 11 -2.72 10.95 -24.90
N ILE A 12 -2.08 11.74 -24.03
CA ILE A 12 -2.54 11.95 -22.64
C ILE A 12 -3.97 12.49 -22.62
N LYS A 13 -4.29 13.49 -23.45
CA LYS A 13 -5.66 14.03 -23.58
C LYS A 13 -6.66 12.91 -23.88
N MET A 14 -6.36 12.08 -24.88
CA MET A 14 -7.30 11.05 -25.31
C MET A 14 -7.42 9.89 -24.33
N VAL A 15 -6.33 9.49 -23.66
CA VAL A 15 -6.38 8.48 -22.58
C VAL A 15 -7.24 8.97 -21.42
N MET A 16 -7.09 10.23 -21.01
CA MET A 16 -7.94 10.82 -19.97
C MET A 16 -9.40 10.94 -20.42
N ALA A 17 -9.66 11.34 -21.66
CA ALA A 17 -11.01 11.38 -22.22
C ALA A 17 -11.69 10.00 -22.22
N MET A 18 -10.95 8.93 -22.54
CA MET A 18 -11.45 7.55 -22.47
C MET A 18 -11.73 7.11 -21.04
N ARG A 19 -10.85 7.44 -20.09
CA ARG A 19 -11.00 7.11 -18.66
C ARG A 19 -12.23 7.77 -18.05
N HIS A 20 -12.47 9.04 -18.39
CA HIS A 20 -13.58 9.81 -17.84
C HIS A 20 -14.86 9.74 -18.68
N GLY A 21 -14.81 9.19 -19.89
CA GLY A 21 -15.96 9.12 -20.78
C GLY A 21 -16.44 10.49 -21.26
N VAL A 22 -15.54 11.47 -21.37
CA VAL A 22 -15.84 12.85 -21.78
C VAL A 22 -14.80 13.32 -22.78
N LEU A 23 -15.24 13.83 -23.92
CA LEU A 23 -14.43 14.54 -24.89
C LEU A 23 -14.34 16.03 -24.50
N PRO A 24 -13.17 16.55 -24.12
CA PRO A 24 -13.03 17.95 -23.73
C PRO A 24 -13.09 18.86 -24.96
N GLN A 25 -13.66 20.05 -24.79
CA GLN A 25 -13.74 21.07 -25.83
C GLN A 25 -12.37 21.52 -26.34
N SER A 26 -12.33 21.91 -27.61
CA SER A 26 -11.24 22.66 -28.21
C SER A 26 -11.55 24.16 -28.07
N LEU A 27 -10.57 24.90 -27.54
CA LEU A 27 -10.73 26.34 -27.27
C LEU A 27 -10.46 27.18 -28.53
N HIS A 28 -10.91 28.44 -28.48
CA HIS A 28 -10.70 29.45 -29.53
C HIS A 28 -11.32 29.08 -30.88
N ILE A 29 -12.50 28.44 -30.83
CA ILE A 29 -13.33 28.16 -32.00
C ILE A 29 -14.59 29.02 -31.87
N ASP A 30 -14.47 30.29 -32.25
CA ASP A 30 -15.63 31.20 -32.30
C ASP A 30 -16.49 30.91 -33.55
N GLU A 31 -15.82 30.67 -34.69
CA GLU A 31 -16.41 30.23 -35.95
C GLU A 31 -15.47 29.21 -36.64
N PRO A 32 -15.96 28.11 -37.23
CA PRO A 32 -15.14 27.20 -38.00
C PRO A 32 -14.46 27.89 -39.20
N THR A 33 -13.22 27.51 -39.54
CA THR A 33 -12.53 28.13 -40.68
C THR A 33 -13.30 27.92 -42.00
N PRO A 34 -13.47 28.95 -42.84
CA PRO A 34 -14.19 28.84 -44.11
C PRO A 34 -13.40 28.10 -45.20
N HIS A 35 -12.13 27.78 -44.94
CA HIS A 35 -11.24 27.08 -45.89
C HIS A 35 -11.48 25.56 -45.91
N VAL A 36 -12.39 25.05 -45.09
CA VAL A 36 -12.76 23.64 -45.01
C VAL A 36 -14.26 23.52 -45.23
N ASP A 37 -14.68 22.63 -46.12
CA ASP A 37 -16.09 22.28 -46.28
C ASP A 37 -16.51 21.29 -45.15
N TRP A 38 -17.04 21.84 -44.07
CA TRP A 38 -17.51 21.07 -42.92
C TRP A 38 -18.81 20.30 -43.21
N ALA A 39 -19.60 20.71 -44.20
CA ALA A 39 -20.88 20.09 -44.52
C ALA A 39 -20.72 18.80 -45.33
N ALA A 40 -19.65 18.68 -46.11
CA ALA A 40 -19.35 17.49 -46.91
C ALA A 40 -18.86 16.29 -46.06
N GLY A 41 -18.42 16.52 -44.82
CA GLY A 41 -17.76 15.52 -43.98
C GLY A 41 -18.62 14.92 -42.86
N ARG A 42 -18.10 13.86 -42.23
CA ARG A 42 -18.61 13.33 -40.94
C ARG A 42 -17.78 13.81 -39.74
N ILE A 43 -17.14 14.97 -39.88
CA ILE A 43 -16.24 15.55 -38.89
C ILE A 43 -16.93 16.75 -38.27
N ALA A 44 -16.97 16.79 -36.93
CA ALA A 44 -17.45 17.93 -36.17
C ALA A 44 -16.37 18.43 -35.22
N LEU A 45 -16.32 19.75 -35.02
CA LEU A 45 -15.46 20.37 -34.01
C LEU A 45 -16.08 20.18 -32.62
N LEU A 46 -15.25 19.88 -31.62
CA LEU A 46 -15.67 19.82 -30.22
C LEU A 46 -15.65 21.24 -29.64
N THR A 47 -16.68 22.04 -29.92
CA THR A 47 -16.82 23.41 -29.38
C THR A 47 -17.30 23.44 -27.93
N GLU A 48 -17.83 22.33 -27.43
CA GLU A 48 -18.26 22.14 -26.06
C GLU A 48 -17.83 20.75 -25.54
N PRO A 49 -17.71 20.56 -24.21
CA PRO A 49 -17.41 19.25 -23.64
C PRO A 49 -18.57 18.30 -23.94
N SER A 50 -18.26 17.14 -24.51
CA SER A 50 -19.28 16.17 -24.95
C SER A 50 -19.09 14.83 -24.25
N LEU A 51 -20.19 14.21 -23.83
CA LEU A 51 -20.14 12.83 -23.32
C LEU A 51 -19.65 11.89 -24.43
N TRP A 52 -18.74 11.00 -24.09
CA TRP A 52 -18.31 9.91 -24.96
C TRP A 52 -19.08 8.65 -24.58
N PRO A 53 -20.20 8.33 -25.24
CA PRO A 53 -21.08 7.26 -24.80
C PRO A 53 -20.35 5.92 -24.74
N GLN A 54 -20.61 5.15 -23.68
CA GLN A 54 -20.19 3.76 -23.60
C GLN A 54 -21.09 2.93 -24.53
N ARG A 55 -20.47 2.09 -25.35
CA ARG A 55 -21.14 1.19 -26.31
C ARG A 55 -20.58 -0.21 -26.11
N GLU A 56 -21.14 -1.19 -26.81
CA GLU A 56 -20.62 -2.57 -26.84
C GLU A 56 -19.20 -2.65 -27.44
N VAL A 57 -18.80 -1.64 -28.22
CA VAL A 57 -17.45 -1.51 -28.77
C VAL A 57 -16.59 -0.55 -27.94
N PRO A 58 -15.28 -0.82 -27.80
CA PRO A 58 -14.39 0.06 -27.06
C PRO A 58 -14.26 1.42 -27.76
N ARG A 59 -14.11 2.49 -26.97
CA ARG A 59 -13.84 3.83 -27.50
C ARG A 59 -12.49 3.82 -28.24
N ARG A 60 -12.43 4.43 -29.43
CA ARG A 60 -11.20 4.55 -30.24
C ARG A 60 -10.94 6.00 -30.62
N ALA A 61 -9.67 6.39 -30.64
CA ALA A 61 -9.23 7.73 -31.03
C ALA A 61 -8.02 7.65 -31.97
N GLY A 62 -7.95 8.57 -32.94
CA GLY A 62 -6.73 8.85 -33.67
C GLY A 62 -6.00 10.05 -33.08
N VAL A 63 -4.66 9.97 -32.98
CA VAL A 63 -3.78 11.09 -32.64
C VAL A 63 -2.78 11.27 -33.77
N SER A 64 -2.81 12.43 -34.43
CA SER A 64 -1.90 12.78 -35.51
C SER A 64 -0.88 13.83 -35.05
N SER A 65 0.36 13.72 -35.53
CA SER A 65 1.41 14.73 -35.34
C SER A 65 2.22 14.90 -36.62
N PHE A 66 2.37 16.15 -37.07
CA PHE A 66 3.00 16.50 -38.34
C PHE A 66 4.18 17.44 -38.06
N GLY A 67 5.40 16.95 -38.26
CA GLY A 67 6.62 17.71 -38.04
C GLY A 67 6.95 18.63 -39.20
N VAL A 68 7.60 19.77 -38.92
CA VAL A 68 8.04 20.73 -39.95
C VAL A 68 9.02 20.13 -40.96
N SER A 69 9.75 19.07 -40.57
CA SER A 69 10.62 18.30 -41.47
C SER A 69 9.87 17.47 -42.52
N GLY A 70 8.53 17.41 -42.44
CA GLY A 70 7.68 16.57 -43.27
C GLY A 70 7.48 15.15 -42.73
N THR A 71 8.07 14.81 -41.58
CA THR A 71 7.81 13.51 -40.92
C THR A 71 6.47 13.54 -40.19
N ASN A 72 5.62 12.56 -40.51
CA ASN A 72 4.27 12.45 -39.99
C ASN A 72 4.12 11.17 -39.17
N ALA A 73 3.37 11.24 -38.07
CA ALA A 73 2.99 10.11 -37.24
C ALA A 73 1.48 10.11 -36.98
N HIS A 74 0.87 8.92 -36.99
CA HIS A 74 -0.52 8.70 -36.61
C HIS A 74 -0.61 7.46 -35.72
N VAL A 75 -1.28 7.60 -34.57
CA VAL A 75 -1.49 6.51 -33.62
C VAL A 75 -2.97 6.33 -33.39
N ILE A 76 -3.40 5.07 -33.35
CA ILE A 76 -4.77 4.69 -32.97
C ILE A 76 -4.72 4.21 -31.51
N LEU A 77 -5.56 4.80 -30.67
CA LEU A 77 -5.75 4.43 -29.28
C LEU A 77 -7.08 3.70 -29.14
N GLU A 78 -7.11 2.67 -28.31
CA GLU A 78 -8.32 1.94 -27.94
C GLU A 78 -8.45 1.91 -26.42
N GLN A 79 -9.66 2.07 -25.92
CA GLN A 79 -9.98 1.95 -24.50
C GLN A 79 -9.61 0.53 -24.01
N ALA A 80 -8.87 0.46 -22.91
CA ALA A 80 -8.55 -0.81 -22.27
C ALA A 80 -9.83 -1.57 -21.90
N SER A 81 -9.81 -2.90 -22.04
CA SER A 81 -10.90 -3.75 -21.58
C SER A 81 -11.12 -3.52 -20.09
N VAL A 82 -12.35 -3.15 -19.70
CA VAL A 82 -12.75 -3.15 -18.30
C VAL A 82 -12.87 -4.63 -17.93
N ALA A 83 -11.80 -5.22 -17.41
CA ALA A 83 -11.94 -6.49 -16.71
C ALA A 83 -12.99 -6.26 -15.62
N ALA A 84 -13.99 -7.14 -15.53
CA ALA A 84 -14.91 -7.11 -14.40
C ALA A 84 -14.04 -7.10 -13.15
N GLU A 85 -14.15 -6.05 -12.33
CA GLU A 85 -13.47 -6.03 -11.05
C GLU A 85 -13.92 -7.30 -10.33
N PRO A 86 -12.99 -8.23 -10.00
CA PRO A 86 -13.38 -9.42 -9.26
C PRO A 86 -14.13 -8.94 -8.03
N GLU A 87 -15.29 -9.54 -7.77
CA GLU A 87 -16.10 -9.22 -6.61
C GLU A 87 -15.18 -9.28 -5.38
N MET A 88 -14.91 -8.13 -4.76
CA MET A 88 -13.96 -8.04 -3.66
C MET A 88 -14.49 -8.91 -2.53
N VAL A 89 -13.92 -10.12 -2.39
CA VAL A 89 -14.15 -10.95 -1.22
C VAL A 89 -13.46 -10.25 -0.06
N ARG A 90 -14.25 -9.49 0.69
CA ARG A 90 -13.77 -8.72 1.84
C ARG A 90 -13.32 -9.71 2.91
N THR A 91 -12.01 -9.83 3.12
CA THR A 91 -11.47 -10.49 4.30
C THR A 91 -11.65 -9.58 5.52
N ALA A 92 -11.61 -10.15 6.73
CA ALA A 92 -11.55 -9.34 7.95
C ALA A 92 -10.40 -8.32 7.84
N GLU A 93 -10.67 -7.08 8.24
CA GLU A 93 -9.64 -6.04 8.27
C GLU A 93 -8.57 -6.44 9.31
N PRO A 94 -7.28 -6.31 8.99
CA PRO A 94 -6.23 -6.61 9.95
C PRO A 94 -6.33 -5.64 11.15
N PRO A 95 -5.92 -6.07 12.35
CA PRO A 95 -6.00 -5.24 13.56
C PRO A 95 -5.15 -3.97 13.47
N ALA A 96 -4.14 -3.96 12.60
CA ALA A 96 -3.37 -2.78 12.26
C ALA A 96 -2.86 -2.83 10.82
N VAL A 97 -2.70 -1.66 10.19
CA VAL A 97 -2.15 -1.51 8.84
C VAL A 97 -0.88 -0.66 8.88
N PRO A 98 0.22 -1.10 8.25
CA PRO A 98 1.40 -0.26 8.09
C PRO A 98 1.32 0.59 6.81
N TRP A 99 1.47 1.91 6.95
CA TRP A 99 1.75 2.82 5.85
C TRP A 99 3.24 3.13 5.78
N VAL A 100 3.90 2.54 4.77
CA VAL A 100 5.35 2.68 4.56
C VAL A 100 5.62 3.84 3.61
N LEU A 101 6.33 4.85 4.10
CA LEU A 101 6.71 6.05 3.35
C LEU A 101 8.22 6.08 3.17
N SER A 102 8.68 6.55 2.00
CA SER A 102 10.11 6.82 1.81
C SER A 102 10.38 7.97 0.85
N ALA A 103 11.55 8.60 1.01
CA ALA A 103 12.05 9.66 0.15
C ALA A 103 13.59 9.70 0.14
N ARG A 104 14.17 10.47 -0.79
CA ARG A 104 15.63 10.69 -0.87
C ARG A 104 16.14 11.74 0.12
N SER A 105 15.25 12.44 0.82
CA SER A 105 15.59 13.43 1.84
C SER A 105 14.48 13.49 2.88
N GLU A 106 14.81 13.98 4.08
CA GLU A 106 13.82 14.20 5.15
C GLU A 106 12.70 15.15 4.71
N ALA A 107 13.03 16.26 4.04
CA ALA A 107 12.04 17.18 3.48
C ALA A 107 11.12 16.50 2.45
N GLY A 108 11.68 15.61 1.62
CA GLY A 108 10.90 14.81 0.67
C GLY A 108 9.94 13.85 1.37
N LEU A 109 10.36 13.26 2.50
CA LEU A 109 9.55 12.34 3.30
C LEU A 109 8.36 13.08 3.92
N ARG A 110 8.62 14.24 4.53
CA ARG A 110 7.60 15.14 5.08
C ARG A 110 6.58 15.55 4.02
N ALA A 111 7.05 15.97 2.84
CA ALA A 111 6.19 16.35 1.72
C ALA A 111 5.37 15.15 1.19
N GLN A 112 5.94 13.94 1.18
CA GLN A 112 5.22 12.73 0.78
C GLN A 112 4.11 12.37 1.78
N ALA A 113 4.37 12.50 3.08
CA ALA A 113 3.38 12.27 4.12
C ALA A 113 2.21 13.28 4.02
N ALA A 114 2.50 14.56 3.82
CA ALA A 114 1.49 15.60 3.61
C ALA A 114 0.61 15.33 2.38
N ARG A 115 1.22 14.93 1.25
CA ARG A 115 0.46 14.54 0.04
C ARG A 115 -0.41 13.33 0.27
N LEU A 116 0.09 12.31 0.97
CA LEU A 116 -0.68 11.11 1.29
C LEU A 116 -1.89 11.46 2.17
N ARG A 117 -1.67 12.25 3.24
CA ARG A 117 -2.75 12.71 4.11
C ARG A 117 -3.81 13.47 3.32
N SER A 118 -3.41 14.41 2.47
CA SER A 118 -4.33 15.20 1.65
C SER A 118 -5.13 14.32 0.69
N PHE A 119 -4.47 13.38 -0.01
CA PHE A 119 -5.12 12.44 -0.91
C PHE A 119 -6.15 11.58 -0.19
N VAL A 120 -5.75 10.90 0.89
CA VAL A 120 -6.66 10.02 1.63
C VAL A 120 -7.78 10.82 2.26
N SER A 121 -7.52 12.03 2.78
CA SER A 121 -8.56 12.88 3.38
C SER A 121 -9.63 13.32 2.37
N ALA A 122 -9.24 13.55 1.11
CA ALA A 122 -10.13 14.03 0.06
C ALA A 122 -11.11 12.96 -0.45
N ASP A 123 -10.77 11.68 -0.31
CA ASP A 123 -11.60 10.56 -0.77
C ASP A 123 -11.88 9.58 0.37
N GLY A 124 -13.11 9.61 0.88
CA GLY A 124 -13.58 8.70 1.93
C GLY A 124 -13.72 7.24 1.47
N GLY A 125 -13.70 6.97 0.17
CA GLY A 125 -13.78 5.62 -0.39
C GLY A 125 -12.44 4.86 -0.40
N VAL A 126 -11.33 5.53 -0.10
CA VAL A 126 -10.01 4.88 -0.08
C VAL A 126 -9.82 4.08 1.20
N HIS A 127 -9.70 2.76 1.06
CA HIS A 127 -9.47 1.86 2.19
C HIS A 127 -8.01 1.92 2.68
N PRO A 128 -7.78 1.97 4.01
CA PRO A 128 -6.43 2.03 4.57
C PRO A 128 -5.50 0.88 4.14
N VAL A 129 -6.05 -0.33 4.00
CA VAL A 129 -5.31 -1.53 3.57
C VAL A 129 -4.79 -1.36 2.14
N ASP A 130 -5.62 -0.87 1.21
CA ASP A 130 -5.22 -0.65 -0.18
C ASP A 130 -4.12 0.41 -0.30
N VAL A 131 -4.17 1.43 0.55
CA VAL A 131 -3.11 2.43 0.67
C VAL A 131 -1.82 1.79 1.15
N GLY A 132 -1.86 1.03 2.25
CA GLY A 132 -0.69 0.33 2.80
C GLY A 132 -0.07 -0.62 1.78
N TRP A 133 -0.90 -1.43 1.12
CA TRP A 133 -0.49 -2.33 0.05
C TRP A 133 0.16 -1.59 -1.11
N SER A 134 -0.46 -0.52 -1.60
CA SER A 134 0.06 0.28 -2.71
C SER A 134 1.40 0.94 -2.35
N LEU A 135 1.52 1.44 -1.12
CA LEU A 135 2.76 2.03 -0.62
C LEU A 135 3.89 1.00 -0.56
N ALA A 136 3.61 -0.23 -0.11
CA ALA A 136 4.60 -1.29 0.02
C ALA A 136 4.99 -1.93 -1.33
N SER A 137 4.02 -2.11 -2.25
CA SER A 137 4.22 -2.93 -3.45
C SER A 137 4.52 -2.13 -4.72
N THR A 138 4.15 -0.85 -4.79
CA THR A 138 4.23 -0.05 -6.03
C THR A 138 5.15 1.15 -5.94
N ARG A 139 5.78 1.40 -4.79
CA ARG A 139 6.70 2.53 -4.58
C ARG A 139 8.12 2.03 -4.36
N ALA A 140 9.08 2.76 -4.90
CA ALA A 140 10.48 2.52 -4.62
C ALA A 140 10.76 2.79 -3.12
N MET A 141 11.55 1.93 -2.48
CA MET A 141 12.05 2.15 -1.14
C MET A 141 13.35 2.96 -1.16
N LEU A 142 13.32 4.15 -0.58
CA LEU A 142 14.42 5.11 -0.54
C LEU A 142 15.06 5.17 0.86
N SER A 143 16.09 6.02 1.04
CA SER A 143 16.91 6.06 2.26
C SER A 143 16.17 6.60 3.47
N HIS A 144 15.47 7.73 3.37
CA HIS A 144 14.68 8.27 4.48
C HIS A 144 13.32 7.59 4.51
N ARG A 145 12.97 6.97 5.63
CA ARG A 145 11.78 6.13 5.77
C ARG A 145 10.95 6.55 6.98
N ALA A 146 9.64 6.37 6.84
CA ALA A 146 8.72 6.38 7.96
C ALA A 146 7.75 5.20 7.82
N VAL A 147 7.37 4.59 8.93
CA VAL A 147 6.27 3.63 9.01
C VAL A 147 5.26 4.19 9.99
N VAL A 148 4.02 4.35 9.52
CA VAL A 148 2.87 4.69 10.36
C VAL A 148 2.05 3.41 10.56
N VAL A 149 1.84 3.00 11.80
CA VAL A 149 1.01 1.84 12.15
C VAL A 149 -0.24 2.34 12.85
N GLY A 150 -1.41 1.92 12.40
CA GLY A 150 -2.68 2.30 13.02
C GLY A 150 -3.77 1.27 12.75
N ALA A 151 -4.72 1.17 13.68
CA ALA A 151 -5.87 0.28 13.59
C ALA A 151 -6.98 0.83 12.69
N ASP A 152 -7.04 2.16 12.54
CA ASP A 152 -8.05 2.81 11.74
C ASP A 152 -7.50 3.99 10.93
N ARG A 153 -8.34 4.51 10.03
CA ARG A 153 -8.03 5.64 9.16
C ARG A 153 -7.64 6.90 9.94
N ALA A 154 -8.26 7.16 11.08
CA ALA A 154 -7.96 8.35 11.89
C ALA A 154 -6.56 8.25 12.48
N GLU A 155 -6.15 7.08 13.00
CA GLU A 155 -4.80 6.86 13.52
C GLU A 155 -3.74 7.04 12.44
N LEU A 156 -3.98 6.46 11.27
CA LEU A 156 -3.06 6.54 10.14
C LEU A 156 -2.90 7.98 9.61
N LEU A 157 -3.99 8.75 9.57
CA LEU A 157 -3.94 10.16 9.20
C LEU A 157 -3.25 11.02 10.26
N ARG A 158 -3.42 10.72 11.56
CA ARG A 158 -2.68 11.38 12.65
C ARG A 158 -1.18 11.12 12.54
N GLY A 159 -0.79 9.86 12.35
CA GLY A 159 0.62 9.52 12.18
C GLY A 159 1.23 10.08 10.89
N ALA A 160 0.49 10.09 9.77
CA ALA A 160 0.95 10.75 8.54
C ALA A 160 1.16 12.26 8.74
N GLU A 161 0.29 12.91 9.53
CA GLU A 161 0.48 14.32 9.90
C GLU A 161 1.71 14.52 10.80
N ALA A 162 1.92 13.62 11.77
CA ALA A 162 3.10 13.66 12.62
C ALA A 162 4.39 13.53 11.79
N VAL A 163 4.42 12.65 10.78
CA VAL A 163 5.55 12.55 9.84
C VAL A 163 5.71 13.84 9.02
N ALA A 164 4.62 14.43 8.54
CA ALA A 164 4.67 15.67 7.76
C ALA A 164 5.27 16.85 8.58
N ASN A 165 4.85 16.97 9.84
CA ASN A 165 5.33 17.99 10.77
C ASN A 165 6.64 17.61 11.46
N GLY A 166 7.04 16.33 11.36
CA GLY A 166 8.18 15.73 12.06
C GLY A 166 8.09 15.90 13.56
N THR A 167 6.90 15.69 14.09
CA THR A 167 6.62 15.61 15.51
C THR A 167 6.61 14.13 15.92
N PRO A 168 7.02 13.80 17.16
CA PRO A 168 6.89 12.44 17.67
C PRO A 168 5.43 11.98 17.72
N ASP A 169 5.19 10.71 17.46
CA ASP A 169 3.89 10.04 17.62
C ASP A 169 4.12 8.55 17.93
N GLN A 170 3.27 7.94 18.75
CA GLN A 170 3.42 6.57 19.21
C GLN A 170 3.32 5.55 18.05
N GLY A 171 2.49 5.83 17.04
CA GLY A 171 2.29 4.96 15.89
C GLY A 171 3.33 5.18 14.78
N VAL A 172 4.34 6.03 14.99
CA VAL A 172 5.28 6.44 13.94
C VAL A 172 6.70 6.06 14.29
N VAL A 173 7.34 5.34 13.37
CA VAL A 173 8.78 5.09 13.39
C VAL A 173 9.42 5.76 12.19
N THR A 174 10.42 6.60 12.41
CA THR A 174 11.22 7.23 11.35
C THR A 174 12.67 6.78 11.43
N GLY A 175 13.36 6.79 10.30
CA GLY A 175 14.78 6.46 10.26
C GLY A 175 15.39 6.63 8.88
N GLU A 176 16.72 6.58 8.82
CA GLU A 176 17.47 6.49 7.58
C GLU A 176 18.02 5.07 7.43
N ALA A 177 17.75 4.44 6.29
CA ALA A 177 18.19 3.09 6.00
C ALA A 177 19.70 3.07 5.72
N GLY A 178 20.43 2.32 6.54
CA GLY A 178 21.81 1.95 6.27
C GLY A 178 21.95 0.73 5.36
N SER A 179 23.19 0.30 5.12
CA SER A 179 23.49 -0.95 4.42
C SER A 179 23.15 -2.15 5.32
N PRO A 180 22.25 -3.07 4.91
CA PRO A 180 21.92 -4.24 5.71
C PRO A 180 23.15 -5.14 5.89
N THR A 181 23.49 -5.50 7.13
CA THR A 181 24.60 -6.42 7.46
C THR A 181 24.13 -7.82 7.89
N GLY A 182 22.82 -8.09 7.80
CA GLY A 182 22.18 -9.31 8.27
C GLY A 182 21.24 -9.06 9.45
N VAL A 183 20.47 -10.08 9.82
CA VAL A 183 19.52 -10.02 10.95
C VAL A 183 20.00 -10.99 12.03
N VAL A 184 19.99 -10.57 13.29
CA VAL A 184 20.27 -11.44 14.44
C VAL A 184 19.00 -11.55 15.27
N PHE A 185 18.54 -12.78 15.53
CA PHE A 185 17.48 -13.00 16.52
C PHE A 185 18.10 -13.21 17.90
N VAL A 186 17.61 -12.44 18.88
CA VAL A 186 18.06 -12.50 20.27
C VAL A 186 16.94 -13.10 21.11
N PHE A 187 17.24 -14.17 21.83
CA PHE A 187 16.31 -14.98 22.62
C PHE A 187 16.63 -14.81 24.11
N PRO A 188 16.09 -13.78 24.78
CA PRO A 188 16.42 -13.52 26.18
C PRO A 188 15.91 -14.65 27.10
N GLY A 189 16.52 -14.75 28.28
CA GLY A 189 16.04 -15.62 29.35
C GLY A 189 14.78 -15.07 30.05
N GLN A 190 14.61 -15.48 31.31
CA GLN A 190 13.47 -15.06 32.14
C GLN A 190 13.51 -13.56 32.48
N GLY A 191 12.34 -12.93 32.57
CA GLY A 191 12.17 -11.53 32.97
C GLY A 191 11.31 -10.69 32.04
N SER A 192 11.03 -11.19 30.83
CA SER A 192 10.21 -10.53 29.80
C SER A 192 8.73 -10.94 29.81
N GLN A 193 8.35 -11.92 30.65
CA GLN A 193 6.98 -12.43 30.72
C GLN A 193 6.01 -11.39 31.29
N TRP A 194 4.77 -11.46 30.81
CA TRP A 194 3.62 -10.76 31.36
C TRP A 194 2.35 -11.57 31.11
N VAL A 195 1.30 -11.34 31.91
CA VAL A 195 0.05 -12.11 31.85
C VAL A 195 -0.68 -11.82 30.55
N GLY A 196 -0.94 -12.86 29.75
CA GLY A 196 -1.61 -12.73 28.45
C GLY A 196 -0.68 -12.47 27.27
N MET A 197 0.64 -12.59 27.43
CA MET A 197 1.64 -12.18 26.42
C MET A 197 1.53 -12.77 25.01
N ALA A 198 0.75 -13.82 24.84
CA ALA A 198 0.57 -14.52 23.56
C ALA A 198 -0.88 -14.45 23.03
N LEU A 199 -1.85 -14.05 23.85
CA LEU A 199 -3.27 -14.29 23.59
C LEU A 199 -3.76 -13.59 22.33
N GLU A 200 -3.44 -12.30 22.16
CA GLU A 200 -3.83 -11.55 20.97
C GLU A 200 -3.23 -12.13 19.69
N LEU A 201 -1.98 -12.61 19.74
CA LEU A 201 -1.32 -13.24 18.59
C LEU A 201 -1.86 -14.64 18.28
N LEU A 202 -2.39 -15.36 19.26
CA LEU A 202 -3.08 -16.64 19.02
C LEU A 202 -4.36 -16.42 18.22
N GLU A 203 -5.06 -15.31 18.45
CA GLU A 203 -6.30 -14.99 17.73
C GLU A 203 -6.02 -14.35 16.36
N SER A 204 -5.06 -13.44 16.28
CA SER A 204 -4.82 -12.62 15.10
C SER A 204 -3.82 -13.20 14.09
N SER A 205 -2.96 -14.15 14.50
CA SER A 205 -1.90 -14.69 13.65
C SER A 205 -1.95 -16.21 13.54
N PRO A 206 -2.46 -16.76 12.41
CA PRO A 206 -2.48 -18.20 12.15
C PRO A 206 -1.08 -18.85 12.09
N VAL A 207 -0.03 -18.07 11.82
CA VAL A 207 1.37 -18.57 11.85
C VAL A 207 1.81 -18.78 13.29
N PHE A 208 1.60 -17.77 14.13
CA PHE A 208 1.97 -17.81 15.53
C PHE A 208 1.18 -18.89 16.28
N ALA A 209 -0.16 -18.93 16.09
CA ALA A 209 -1.04 -19.90 16.72
C ALA A 209 -0.65 -21.35 16.41
N ARG A 210 -0.32 -21.63 15.14
CA ARG A 210 0.15 -22.96 14.73
C ARG A 210 1.44 -23.36 15.42
N ARG A 211 2.42 -22.45 15.47
CA ARG A 211 3.71 -22.72 16.11
C ARG A 211 3.58 -22.91 17.62
N MET A 212 2.71 -22.14 18.26
CA MET A 212 2.34 -22.33 19.67
C MET A 212 1.69 -23.70 19.90
N GLY A 213 0.83 -24.15 18.98
CA GLY A 213 0.23 -25.50 19.02
C GLY A 213 1.26 -26.62 18.96
N GLU A 214 2.22 -26.54 18.04
CA GLU A 214 3.33 -27.49 17.96
C GLU A 214 4.16 -27.51 19.25
N CYS A 215 4.38 -26.36 19.88
CA CYS A 215 5.05 -26.27 21.18
C CYS A 215 4.22 -26.87 22.31
N ALA A 216 2.90 -26.68 22.32
CA ALA A 216 2.01 -27.29 23.32
C ALA A 216 2.09 -28.82 23.24
N ASP A 217 2.02 -29.38 22.03
CA ASP A 217 2.11 -30.82 21.80
C ASP A 217 3.47 -31.39 22.24
N ALA A 218 4.56 -30.65 21.98
CA ALA A 218 5.91 -31.05 22.39
C ALA A 218 6.12 -31.00 23.91
N LEU A 219 5.47 -30.05 24.60
CA LEU A 219 5.57 -29.90 26.06
C LEU A 219 4.66 -30.86 26.82
N ALA A 220 3.50 -31.21 26.27
CA ALA A 220 2.48 -32.04 26.93
C ALA A 220 3.01 -33.30 27.66
N PRO A 221 3.97 -34.10 27.13
CA PRO A 221 4.48 -35.26 27.85
C PRO A 221 5.48 -34.94 28.98
N LEU A 222 5.93 -33.69 29.10
CA LEU A 222 6.99 -33.25 30.02
C LEU A 222 6.47 -32.43 31.20
N VAL A 223 5.22 -31.98 31.15
CA VAL A 223 4.64 -31.07 32.14
C VAL A 223 3.26 -31.54 32.61
N GLU A 224 2.87 -31.14 33.82
CA GLU A 224 1.56 -31.49 34.40
C GLU A 224 0.50 -30.38 34.19
N TRP A 225 0.81 -29.38 33.37
CA TRP A 225 -0.05 -28.21 33.11
C TRP A 225 -0.28 -28.02 31.61
N SER A 226 -1.34 -27.31 31.24
CA SER A 226 -1.67 -26.96 29.86
C SER A 226 -1.02 -25.63 29.47
N LEU A 227 -0.32 -25.58 28.33
CA LEU A 227 0.25 -24.32 27.81
C LEU A 227 -0.81 -23.24 27.65
N TRP A 228 -2.04 -23.62 27.30
CA TRP A 228 -3.13 -22.67 27.06
C TRP A 228 -3.65 -22.06 28.37
N ASP A 229 -3.75 -22.87 29.42
CA ASP A 229 -4.35 -22.44 30.69
C ASP A 229 -3.41 -21.50 31.45
N VAL A 230 -2.09 -21.72 31.33
CA VAL A 230 -1.10 -20.93 32.07
C VAL A 230 -0.82 -19.55 31.47
N LEU A 231 -1.19 -19.29 30.20
CA LEU A 231 -0.92 -18.00 29.54
C LEU A 231 -1.66 -16.82 30.20
N ALA A 232 -2.82 -17.07 30.80
CA ALA A 232 -3.63 -16.09 31.49
C ALA A 232 -3.53 -16.18 33.03
N ASP A 233 -2.69 -17.08 33.56
CA ASP A 233 -2.56 -17.32 35.01
C ASP A 233 -1.25 -16.71 35.54
N GLU A 234 -1.37 -15.58 36.24
CA GLU A 234 -0.26 -14.89 36.88
C GLU A 234 0.51 -15.78 37.89
N ARG A 235 -0.19 -16.61 38.65
CA ARG A 235 0.43 -17.47 39.67
C ARG A 235 1.20 -18.61 39.01
N ALA A 236 0.67 -19.14 37.91
CA ALA A 236 1.38 -20.13 37.11
C ALA A 236 2.66 -19.52 36.51
N LEU A 237 2.58 -18.33 35.91
CA LEU A 237 3.74 -17.64 35.32
C LEU A 237 4.78 -17.16 36.36
N ALA A 238 4.45 -17.14 37.65
CA ALA A 238 5.43 -16.91 38.71
C ALA A 238 6.31 -18.13 39.00
N ARG A 239 5.89 -19.33 38.59
CA ARG A 239 6.66 -20.57 38.78
C ARG A 239 7.71 -20.74 37.68
N VAL A 240 8.97 -20.95 38.08
CA VAL A 240 10.10 -21.07 37.15
C VAL A 240 9.94 -22.24 36.18
N ASP A 241 9.42 -23.36 36.67
CA ASP A 241 9.16 -24.57 35.89
C ASP A 241 8.01 -24.43 34.89
N VAL A 242 7.20 -23.37 35.00
CA VAL A 242 6.15 -23.01 34.02
C VAL A 242 6.67 -21.93 33.08
N VAL A 243 7.18 -20.83 33.63
CA VAL A 243 7.51 -19.63 32.85
C VAL A 243 8.61 -19.87 31.82
N GLN A 244 9.61 -20.71 32.11
CA GLN A 244 10.70 -20.98 31.18
C GLN A 244 10.21 -21.73 29.92
N PRO A 245 9.49 -22.87 30.05
CA PRO A 245 8.87 -23.52 28.89
C PRO A 245 7.88 -22.62 28.12
N VAL A 246 7.08 -21.81 28.82
CA VAL A 246 6.13 -20.90 28.17
C VAL A 246 6.87 -19.82 27.37
N LEU A 247 7.89 -19.19 27.95
CA LEU A 247 8.73 -18.21 27.25
C LEU A 247 9.42 -18.82 26.04
N TRP A 248 9.93 -20.05 26.15
CA TRP A 248 10.48 -20.78 25.01
C TRP A 248 9.46 -20.91 23.88
N ALA A 249 8.24 -21.38 24.18
CA ALA A 249 7.17 -21.55 23.20
C ALA A 249 6.81 -20.23 22.51
N VAL A 250 6.67 -19.14 23.28
CA VAL A 250 6.40 -17.80 22.74
C VAL A 250 7.54 -17.33 21.85
N MET A 251 8.79 -17.46 22.30
CA MET A 251 9.96 -17.00 21.56
C MET A 251 10.14 -17.70 20.22
N VAL A 252 10.01 -19.03 20.17
CA VAL A 252 10.11 -19.78 18.90
C VAL A 252 8.92 -19.49 17.98
N SER A 253 7.75 -19.19 18.54
CA SER A 253 6.56 -18.79 17.78
C SER A 253 6.69 -17.38 17.19
N LEU A 254 7.27 -16.44 17.92
CA LEU A 254 7.65 -15.12 17.40
C LEU A 254 8.70 -15.22 16.31
N ALA A 255 9.69 -16.11 16.44
CA ALA A 255 10.68 -16.35 15.41
C ALA A 255 10.04 -16.83 14.10
N GLU A 256 9.09 -17.77 14.16
CA GLU A 256 8.34 -18.19 12.97
C GLU A 256 7.45 -17.08 12.39
N LEU A 257 6.85 -16.25 13.25
CA LEU A 257 6.09 -15.09 12.78
C LEU A 257 6.96 -14.12 11.99
N TRP A 258 8.15 -13.77 12.49
CA TRP A 258 9.10 -12.93 11.75
C TRP A 258 9.51 -13.53 10.41
N ARG A 259 9.78 -14.85 10.39
CA ARG A 259 10.15 -15.57 9.16
C ARG A 259 9.02 -15.54 8.13
N SER A 260 7.76 -15.55 8.55
CA SER A 260 6.62 -15.46 7.63
C SER A 260 6.53 -14.12 6.89
N PHE A 261 7.09 -13.05 7.46
CA PHE A 261 7.26 -11.74 6.80
C PHE A 261 8.57 -11.63 6.00
N GLY A 262 9.31 -12.73 5.83
CA GLY A 262 10.58 -12.78 5.10
C GLY A 262 11.79 -12.33 5.93
N VAL A 263 11.64 -12.06 7.22
CA VAL A 263 12.76 -11.71 8.11
C VAL A 263 13.40 -13.00 8.61
N VAL A 264 14.50 -13.42 7.96
CA VAL A 264 15.22 -14.65 8.29
C VAL A 264 16.55 -14.29 8.98
N PRO A 265 16.84 -14.84 10.17
CA PRO A 265 18.08 -14.53 10.88
C PRO A 265 19.30 -15.14 10.18
N SER A 266 20.37 -14.35 10.11
CA SER A 266 21.71 -14.80 9.72
C SER A 266 22.45 -15.44 10.90
N ALA A 267 22.10 -15.05 12.12
CA ALA A 267 22.62 -15.63 13.35
C ALA A 267 21.55 -15.56 14.46
N VAL A 268 21.74 -16.38 15.49
CA VAL A 268 20.90 -16.37 16.70
C VAL A 268 21.79 -16.28 17.94
N VAL A 269 21.31 -15.61 18.99
CA VAL A 269 21.95 -15.51 20.30
C VAL A 269 20.89 -15.72 21.38
N GLY A 270 21.20 -16.50 22.41
CA GLY A 270 20.35 -16.72 23.59
C GLY A 270 21.17 -16.78 24.86
#